data_AF-A0A7W9Z6W4-F1
#
_entry.id   AF-A0A7W9Z6W4-F1
#
_cell.length_a   1.000
_cell.length_b   1.000
_cell.length_c   1.000
_cell.angle_alpha   90.00
_cell.angle_beta   90.00
_cell.angle_gamma   90.00
#
_symmetry.space_group_name_H-M   'P 1'
#
loop_
_entity.id
_entity.type
_entity.pdbx_description
1 polymer ?
#
loop_
_entity_poly.entity_id
_entity_poly.type
_entity_poly.pdbx_seq_one_letter_code
_entity_poly.pdbx_strand_id
1 'polypeptide(L)' 'MANIELRDLHLVKKALAIAVLAIERQSGPLRPGSDQHEMKLLLDRLTSDSEIEHYTRSAWIAVTGGLPPQ' A
#
# COMPACT_ATOMS: atom_id res chain seq x y z
N MET A 1 -15.32 16.29 9.21
CA MET A 1 -14.88 14.93 8.83
C MET A 1 -14.90 14.87 7.33
N ALA A 2 -13.78 14.59 6.67
CA ALA A 2 -13.77 14.47 5.22
C ALA A 2 -14.58 13.23 4.83
N ASN A 3 -15.67 13.43 4.09
CA ASN A 3 -16.42 12.32 3.49
C ASN A 3 -15.59 11.86 2.29
N ILE A 4 -14.72 10.88 2.51
CA ILE A 4 -13.98 10.23 1.44
C ILE A 4 -14.99 9.40 0.67
N GLU A 5 -15.40 9.86 -0.51
CA GLU A 5 -16.32 9.09 -1.37
C GLU A 5 -15.64 7.77 -1.80
N LEU A 6 -16.40 6.79 -2.29
CA LEU A 6 -15.87 5.47 -2.70
C LEU A 6 -14.62 5.57 -3.59
N ARG A 7 -14.57 6.60 -4.44
CA ARG A 7 -13.42 6.90 -5.31
C ARG A 7 -12.20 7.39 -4.54
N ASP A 8 -12.38 8.27 -3.56
CA ASP A 8 -11.29 8.80 -2.75
C ASP A 8 -10.70 7.70 -1.86
N LEU A 9 -11.55 6.78 -1.37
CA LEU A 9 -11.11 5.64 -0.57
C LEU A 9 -10.25 4.70 -1.42
N HIS A 10 -10.65 4.46 -2.68
CA HIS A 10 -9.85 3.68 -3.61
C HIS A 10 -8.46 4.29 -3.85
N LEU A 11 -8.37 5.62 -3.99
CA LEU A 11 -7.10 6.33 -4.13
C LEU A 11 -6.24 6.19 -2.86
N VAL A 12 -6.85 6.30 -1.68
CA VAL A 12 -6.14 6.14 -0.39
C VAL A 12 -5.59 4.71 -0.24
N LYS A 13 -6.38 3.68 -0.54
CA LYS A 13 -5.91 2.28 -0.52
C LYS A 13 -4.71 2.07 -1.45
N LYS A 14 -4.78 2.63 -2.67
CA LYS A 14 -3.69 2.54 -3.64
C LYS A 14 -2.43 3.26 -3.16
N ALA A 15 -2.57 4.47 -2.61
CA ALA A 15 -1.46 5.24 -2.07
C ALA A 15 -0.80 4.53 -0.87
N LEU A 16 -1.60 3.96 0.04
CA LEU A 16 -1.12 3.14 1.16
C LEU A 16 -0.35 1.92 0.67
N ALA A 17 -0.88 1.17 -0.29
CA ALA A 17 -0.18 0.00 -0.85
C ALA A 17 1.18 0.36 -1.46
N ILE A 18 1.27 1.49 -2.17
CA ILE A 18 2.53 2.01 -2.72
C ILE A 18 3.50 2.37 -1.60
N ALA A 19 3.05 3.11 -0.58
CA ALA A 19 3.90 3.54 0.54
C ALA A 19 4.44 2.34 1.33
N VAL A 20 3.57 1.38 1.65
CA VAL A 20 3.94 0.14 2.36
C VAL A 20 5.03 -0.60 1.60
N LEU A 21 4.85 -0.83 0.28
CA LEU A 21 5.83 -1.53 -0.54
C LEU A 21 7.12 -0.73 -0.71
N ALA A 22 7.03 0.59 -0.90
CA ALA A 22 8.20 1.46 -1.06
C ALA A 22 9.07 1.42 0.19
N ILE A 23 8.48 1.51 1.39
CA ILE A 23 9.21 1.46 2.67
C ILE A 23 9.72 0.04 2.95
N GLU A 24 8.95 -1.00 2.65
CA GLU A 24 9.39 -2.39 2.81
C GLU A 24 10.65 -2.70 1.99
N ARG A 25 10.76 -2.10 0.79
CA ARG A 25 11.89 -2.27 -0.12
C ARG A 25 13.10 -1.39 0.19
N GLN A 26 12.99 -0.41 1.09
CA GLN A 26 14.13 0.42 1.47
C GLN A 26 15.13 -0.40 2.28
N SER A 27 16.40 -0.31 1.89
CA SER A 27 17.53 -0.84 2.67
C SER A 27 18.23 0.31 3.40
N GLY A 28 18.56 0.11 4.67
CA GLY A 28 19.36 1.07 5.45
C GLY A 28 18.85 1.32 6.88
N PRO A 29 19.66 2.03 7.69
CA PRO A 29 19.37 2.25 9.12
C PRO A 29 18.23 3.24 9.39
N LEU A 30 17.81 4.03 8.40
CA LEU A 30 16.76 5.05 8.54
C LEU A 30 15.41 4.60 7.97
N ARG A 31 15.14 3.29 7.95
CA ARG A 31 13.87 2.76 7.45
C ARG A 31 12.74 3.03 8.45
N PRO A 32 11.63 3.69 8.04
CA PRO A 32 10.47 3.94 8.89
C PRO A 32 9.61 2.67 9.06
N GLY A 33 10.19 1.62 9.68
CA GLY A 33 9.54 0.31 9.83
C GLY A 33 8.27 0.34 10.68
N SER A 34 8.22 1.20 11.71
CA SER A 34 7.01 1.41 12.51
C SER A 34 5.87 1.99 11.66
N ASP A 35 6.15 3.08 10.93
CA ASP A 35 5.17 3.71 10.05
C ASP A 35 4.67 2.73 8.99
N GLN A 36 5.56 1.94 8.40
CA GLN A 36 5.18 0.92 7.43
C GLN A 36 4.24 -0.13 8.03
N HIS A 37 4.48 -0.56 9.27
CA HIS A 37 3.61 -1.52 9.94
C HIS A 37 2.23 -0.93 10.21
N GLU A 38 2.15 0.31 10.71
CA GLU A 38 0.88 1.00 10.95
C GLU A 38 0.10 1.24 9.65
N MET A 39 0.80 1.65 8.59
CA MET A 39 0.23 1.82 7.25
C MET A 39 -0.29 0.50 6.68
N LYS A 40 0.42 -0.61 6.90
CA LYS A 40 -0.03 -1.95 6.49
C LYS A 40 -1.29 -2.36 7.25
N LEU A 41 -1.32 -2.20 8.58
CA LEU A 41 -2.50 -2.48 9.39
C LEU A 41 -3.71 -1.62 9.00
N LEU A 42 -3.48 -0.37 8.59
CA LEU A 42 -4.56 0.47 8.06
C LEU A 42 -5.04 -0.04 6.70
N LEU A 43 -4.12 -0.39 5.80
CA LEU A 43 -4.46 -0.95 4.50
C LEU A 43 -5.28 -2.25 4.65
N ASP A 44 -4.83 -3.17 5.49
CA ASP A 44 -5.52 -4.44 5.75
C ASP A 44 -6.94 -4.22 6.30
N ARG A 45 -7.15 -3.20 7.14
CA ARG A 45 -8.49 -2.84 7.64
C ARG A 45 -9.40 -2.22 6.59
N LEU A 46 -8.85 -1.51 5.62
CA LEU A 46 -9.63 -0.83 4.58
C LEU A 46 -9.96 -1.74 3.40
N THR A 47 -9.19 -2.81 3.20
CA THR A 47 -9.18 -3.61 1.98
C THR A 47 -9.85 -4.96 2.22
N SER A 48 -10.69 -5.43 1.30
CA SER A 48 -11.17 -6.82 1.33
C SER A 48 -10.13 -7.77 0.73
N ASP A 49 -10.20 -9.07 1.06
CA ASP A 49 -9.28 -10.08 0.52
C ASP A 49 -9.21 -10.05 -1.03
N SER A 50 -10.35 -9.82 -1.69
CA SER A 50 -10.46 -9.70 -3.14
C SER A 50 -9.76 -8.47 -3.74
N GLU A 51 -9.55 -7.42 -2.94
CA GLU A 51 -8.92 -6.17 -3.36
C GLU A 51 -7.41 -6.18 -3.09
N ILE A 52 -6.92 -6.98 -2.13
CA ILE A 52 -5.51 -7.01 -1.71
C ILE A 52 -4.60 -7.34 -2.91
N GLU A 53 -4.93 -8.35 -3.71
CA GLU A 53 -4.14 -8.72 -4.89
C GLU A 53 -4.07 -7.56 -5.91
N HIS A 54 -5.18 -6.85 -6.09
CA HIS A 54 -5.26 -5.74 -7.04
C HIS A 54 -4.34 -4.59 -6.61
N TYR A 55 -4.41 -4.17 -5.34
CA TYR A 55 -3.57 -3.09 -4.84
C TYR A 55 -2.11 -3.51 -4.72
N THR A 56 -1.82 -4.77 -4.37
CA THR A 56 -0.47 -5.32 -4.34
C THR A 56 0.16 -5.28 -5.72
N ARG A 57 -0.54 -5.78 -6.76
CA ARG A 57 -0.07 -5.72 -8.14
C ARG A 57 0.15 -4.28 -8.60
N SER A 58 -0.80 -3.39 -8.29
CA SER A 58 -0.71 -1.97 -8.64
C SER A 58 0.49 -1.29 -7.97
N ALA A 59 0.74 -1.58 -6.70
CA ALA A 59 1.88 -1.05 -5.95
C ALA A 59 3.20 -1.54 -6.54
N TRP A 60 3.31 -2.83 -6.88
CA TRP A 60 4.49 -3.38 -7.54
C TRP A 60 4.79 -2.68 -8.86
N ILE A 61 3.80 -2.51 -9.74
CA ILE A 61 3.98 -1.79 -11.00
C ILE A 61 4.43 -0.35 -10.74
N ALA A 62 3.86 0.33 -9.75
CA ALA A 62 4.22 1.72 -9.43
C ALA A 62 5.62 1.87 -8.81
N VAL A 63 6.05 0.94 -7.97
CA VAL A 63 7.33 1.03 -7.23
C VAL A 63 8.50 0.44 -8.01
N THR A 64 8.27 -0.62 -8.79
CA THR A 64 9.35 -1.37 -9.47
C THR A 64 9.25 -1.33 -11.00
N GLY A 65 8.12 -0.89 -11.56
CA GLY A 65 7.84 -0.99 -12.99
C GLY A 65 7.49 -2.41 -13.45
N GLY A 66 7.34 -3.37 -12.52
CA GLY A 66 7.13 -4.79 -12.83
C GLY A 66 6.05 -5.45 -11.99
N LEU A 67 5.75 -6.71 -12.30
CA LEU A 67 4.81 -7.53 -11.53
C LEU A 67 5.45 -8.05 -10.23
N PRO A 68 4.63 -8.34 -9.20
CA PRO A 68 5.11 -9.04 -8.02
C PRO A 68 5.72 -10.40 -8.40
N PRO A 69 6.72 -10.89 -7.65
CA PRO A 69 7.21 -12.26 -7.80
C PRO A 69 6.07 -13.26 -7.51
N GLN A 70 6.08 -14.38 -8.24
CA GLN A 70 5.11 -15.49 -8.05
C GLN A 70 5.49 -16.38 -6.87
#